data_AF-A0A7S3DTA0-F1
#
_entry.id   AF-A0A7S3DTA0-F1
#
_cell.length_a   1.000
_cell.length_b   1.000
_cell.length_c   1.000
_cell.angle_alpha   90.00
_cell.angle_beta   90.00
_cell.angle_gamma   90.00
#
_symmetry.space_group_name_H-M   'P 1'
#
loop_
_entity.id
_entity.type
_entity.pdbx_description
1 polymer ?
#
loop_
_entity_poly.entity_id
_entity_poly.type
_entity_poly.pdbx_seq_one_letter_code
_entity_poly.pdbx_strand_id
1 'polypeptide(L)'
;WLESEPEAFERRRAVERKHGRVAMMAVVGTIVHNNHIVFDGYLSPSNNLKFSDVPTGIDGIRAIPTAGLAQIFAFFALVELAWMPASKYDGDYGVGYFGTDIKDPEEKARKLNVELNNG
;
A
#
# COMPACT_ATOMS: atom_id res chain seq x y z
N TRP A 1 19.98 -21.82 1.61
CA TRP A 1 19.37 -20.54 1.21
C TRP A 1 19.68 -19.43 2.19
N LEU A 2 19.19 -19.47 3.45
CA LEU A 2 19.57 -18.49 4.49
C LEU A 2 21.08 -18.37 4.71
N GLU A 3 21.82 -19.48 4.57
CA GLU A 3 23.28 -19.52 4.73
C GLU A 3 24.06 -19.37 3.40
N SER A 4 23.39 -19.52 2.25
CA SER A 4 24.05 -19.61 0.93
C SER A 4 23.97 -18.31 0.11
N GLU A 5 22.94 -17.48 0.31
CA GLU A 5 22.77 -16.16 -0.35
C GLU A 5 22.05 -15.17 0.60
N PRO A 6 22.71 -14.68 1.65
CA PRO A 6 22.08 -13.81 2.66
C PRO A 6 21.54 -12.49 2.07
N GLU A 7 22.27 -11.85 1.16
CA GLU A 7 21.84 -10.60 0.50
C GLU A 7 20.58 -10.80 -0.36
N ALA A 8 20.42 -11.97 -0.98
CA ALA A 8 19.23 -12.29 -1.74
C ALA A 8 18.02 -12.49 -0.81
N PHE A 9 18.23 -13.04 0.39
CA PHE A 9 17.17 -13.24 1.37
C PHE A 9 16.65 -11.91 1.93
N GLU A 10 17.53 -10.97 2.30
CA GLU A 10 17.14 -9.64 2.80
C GLU A 10 16.27 -8.90 1.79
N ARG A 11 16.69 -8.88 0.52
CA ARG A 11 15.90 -8.28 -0.55
C ARG A 11 14.57 -9.01 -0.76
N ARG A 12 14.56 -10.35 -0.78
CA ARG A 12 13.32 -11.14 -0.97
C ARG A 12 12.32 -10.85 0.15
N ARG A 13 12.76 -10.77 1.40
CA ARG A 13 11.90 -10.42 2.55
C ARG A 13 11.38 -8.98 2.49
N ALA A 14 12.17 -8.04 1.98
CA ALA A 14 11.69 -6.68 1.72
C ALA A 14 10.61 -6.65 0.62
N VAL A 15 10.81 -7.40 -0.46
CA VAL A 15 9.87 -7.52 -1.59
C VAL A 15 8.57 -8.21 -1.16
N GLU A 16 8.64 -9.29 -0.39
CA GLU A 16 7.50 -10.00 0.19
C GLU A 16 6.64 -9.04 1.03
N ARG A 17 7.25 -8.32 1.97
CA ARG A 17 6.54 -7.31 2.79
C ARG A 17 5.91 -6.21 1.95
N LYS A 18 6.60 -5.71 0.92
CA LYS A 18 6.07 -4.65 0.05
C LYS A 18 4.82 -5.12 -0.71
N HIS A 19 4.84 -6.32 -1.28
CA HIS A 19 3.67 -6.88 -1.97
C HIS A 19 2.53 -7.14 -1.00
N GLY A 20 2.81 -7.72 0.17
CA GLY A 20 1.79 -7.95 1.19
C GLY A 20 1.12 -6.66 1.68
N ARG A 21 1.89 -5.58 1.91
CA ARG A 21 1.34 -4.26 2.27
C ARG A 21 0.39 -3.70 1.20
N VAL A 22 0.74 -3.85 -0.08
CA VAL A 22 -0.13 -3.42 -1.19
C VAL A 22 -1.38 -4.30 -1.26
N ALA A 23 -1.24 -5.62 -1.10
CA ALA A 23 -2.35 -6.57 -1.11
C ALA A 23 -3.35 -6.32 0.02
N MET A 24 -2.88 -6.09 1.25
CA MET A 24 -3.74 -5.76 2.39
C MET A 24 -4.62 -4.54 2.09
N MET A 25 -4.03 -3.47 1.55
CA MET A 25 -4.77 -2.26 1.19
C MET A 25 -5.74 -2.49 0.02
N ALA A 26 -5.33 -3.28 -0.98
CA ALA A 26 -6.17 -3.59 -2.14
C ALA A 26 -7.41 -4.44 -1.78
N VAL A 27 -7.27 -5.39 -0.84
CA VAL A 27 -8.38 -6.20 -0.35
C VAL A 27 -9.39 -5.33 0.41
N VAL A 28 -8.91 -4.47 1.31
CA VAL A 28 -9.79 -3.50 2.00
C VAL A 28 -10.49 -2.60 0.98
N GLY A 29 -9.76 -2.08 -0.01
CA GLY A 29 -10.33 -1.28 -1.10
C GLY A 29 -11.44 -2.02 -1.85
N THR A 30 -11.24 -3.31 -2.17
CA THR A 30 -12.25 -4.15 -2.84
C THR A 30 -13.50 -4.32 -1.99
N ILE A 31 -13.36 -4.54 -0.68
CA ILE A 31 -14.50 -4.66 0.24
C ILE A 31 -15.26 -3.32 0.33
N VAL A 32 -14.55 -2.20 0.48
CA VAL A 32 -15.15 -0.86 0.59
C VAL A 32 -15.90 -0.48 -0.69
N HIS A 33 -15.28 -0.66 -1.86
CA HIS A 33 -15.89 -0.32 -3.14
C HIS A 33 -17.12 -1.17 -3.44
N ASN A 34 -17.06 -2.49 -3.21
CA ASN A 34 -18.20 -3.38 -3.47
C ASN A 34 -19.37 -3.20 -2.49
N ASN A 35 -19.13 -2.63 -1.30
CA ASN A 35 -20.19 -2.23 -0.39
C ASN A 35 -20.79 -0.86 -0.70
N HIS A 36 -20.39 -0.23 -1.82
CA HIS A 36 -20.86 1.09 -2.22
C HIS A 36 -20.66 2.16 -1.14
N ILE A 37 -19.58 2.03 -0.36
CA ILE A 37 -19.14 3.09 0.55
C ILE A 37 -18.37 4.09 -0.31
N VAL A 38 -19.09 5.11 -0.77
CA VAL A 38 -18.61 6.08 -1.76
C VAL A 38 -18.58 7.46 -1.14
N PHE A 39 -17.62 8.29 -1.56
CA PHE A 39 -17.64 9.71 -1.23
C PHE A 39 -18.76 10.43 -1.99
N ASP A 40 -19.61 11.16 -1.28
CA ASP A 40 -20.65 11.95 -1.91
C ASP A 40 -20.04 13.16 -2.65
N GLY A 41 -20.04 13.12 -3.99
CA GLY A 41 -19.56 14.24 -4.80
C GLY A 41 -19.04 13.89 -6.19
N TYR A 42 -18.37 14.88 -6.79
CA TYR A 42 -17.73 14.75 -8.10
C TYR A 42 -16.25 14.38 -7.95
N LEU A 43 -15.85 13.32 -8.64
CA LEU A 43 -14.44 12.95 -8.82
C LEU A 43 -13.76 13.91 -9.79
N SER A 44 -14.45 14.28 -10.88
CA SER A 44 -13.96 15.26 -11.85
C SER A 44 -15.11 16.13 -12.34
N PRO A 45 -15.18 17.40 -11.89
CA PRO A 45 -16.18 18.35 -12.38
C PRO A 45 -16.04 18.63 -13.88
N SER A 46 -14.82 18.65 -14.42
CA SER A 46 -14.58 18.91 -15.85
C SER A 46 -15.05 17.77 -16.76
N ASN A 47 -15.01 16.53 -16.27
CA ASN A 47 -15.49 15.36 -17.01
C ASN A 47 -16.89 14.92 -16.59
N ASN A 48 -17.57 15.69 -15.72
CA ASN A 48 -18.87 15.34 -15.12
C ASN A 48 -18.92 13.93 -14.51
N LEU A 49 -17.83 13.49 -13.88
CA LEU A 49 -17.69 12.14 -13.31
C LEU A 49 -17.90 12.18 -11.79
N LYS A 50 -18.88 11.43 -11.27
CA LYS A 50 -19.08 11.26 -9.81
C LYS A 50 -18.33 10.05 -9.29
N PHE A 51 -18.08 10.02 -7.99
CA PHE A 51 -17.50 8.83 -7.35
C PHE A 51 -18.42 7.62 -7.45
N SER A 52 -19.75 7.82 -7.49
CA SER A 52 -20.74 6.76 -7.67
C SER A 52 -20.72 6.13 -9.05
N ASP A 53 -20.20 6.84 -10.05
CA ASP A 53 -20.21 6.41 -11.46
C ASP A 53 -19.00 5.53 -11.79
N VAL A 54 -18.03 5.44 -10.87
CA VAL A 54 -16.82 4.62 -11.03
C VAL A 54 -17.16 3.14 -10.79
N PRO A 55 -16.85 2.22 -11.72
CA PRO A 55 -17.04 0.79 -11.50
C PRO A 55 -16.24 0.29 -10.30
N THR A 56 -16.82 -0.61 -9.51
CA THR A 56 -16.20 -1.11 -8.26
C THR A 56 -15.16 -2.21 -8.48
N GLY A 57 -15.12 -2.78 -9.69
CA GLY A 57 -14.19 -3.85 -10.08
C GLY A 57 -12.88 -3.35 -10.71
N ILE A 58 -12.25 -4.20 -11.50
CA ILE A 58 -10.95 -3.94 -12.14
C ILE A 58 -11.00 -2.70 -13.06
N ASP A 59 -12.13 -2.43 -13.68
CA ASP A 59 -12.31 -1.29 -14.58
C ASP A 59 -12.39 0.07 -13.86
N GLY A 60 -12.42 0.09 -12.52
CA GLY A 60 -12.45 1.34 -11.75
C GLY A 60 -11.24 2.24 -12.05
N ILE A 61 -10.04 1.68 -12.18
CA ILE A 61 -8.83 2.43 -12.55
C ILE A 61 -8.94 3.05 -13.94
N ARG A 62 -9.64 2.39 -14.87
CA ARG A 62 -9.80 2.87 -16.25
C ARG A 62 -10.81 4.01 -16.36
N ALA A 63 -11.71 4.15 -15.39
CA ALA A 63 -12.63 5.28 -15.32
C ALA A 63 -11.97 6.56 -14.78
N ILE A 64 -10.84 6.45 -14.10
CA ILE A 64 -10.12 7.61 -13.56
C ILE A 64 -9.49 8.41 -14.71
N PRO A 65 -9.69 9.74 -14.77
CA PRO A 65 -9.04 10.58 -15.77
C PRO A 65 -7.51 10.49 -15.72
N THR A 66 -6.85 10.56 -16.88
CA THR A 66 -5.38 10.44 -17.00
C THR A 66 -4.63 11.46 -16.14
N ALA A 67 -5.15 12.68 -15.99
CA ALA A 67 -4.59 13.69 -15.10
C ALA A 67 -4.57 13.24 -13.63
N GLY A 68 -5.62 12.55 -13.16
CA GLY A 68 -5.68 11.99 -11.81
C GLY A 68 -4.69 10.84 -11.62
N LEU A 69 -4.56 9.96 -12.61
CA LEU A 69 -3.56 8.89 -12.59
C LEU A 69 -2.13 9.45 -12.56
N ALA A 70 -1.86 10.51 -13.32
CA ALA A 70 -0.56 11.19 -13.29
C ALA A 70 -0.26 11.81 -11.91
N GLN A 71 -1.26 12.40 -11.25
CA GLN A 71 -1.13 12.91 -9.89
C GLN A 71 -0.80 11.80 -8.88
N ILE A 72 -1.50 10.67 -8.96
CA ILE A 72 -1.25 9.49 -8.12
C ILE A 72 0.18 8.99 -8.32
N PHE A 73 0.60 8.78 -9.58
CA PHE A 73 1.94 8.30 -9.90
C PHE A 73 3.03 9.26 -9.42
N ALA A 74 2.89 10.57 -9.68
CA ALA A 74 3.85 11.56 -9.25
C ALA A 74 4.00 11.62 -7.72
N PHE A 75 2.88 11.54 -6.99
CA PHE A 75 2.89 11.51 -5.54
C PHE A 75 3.58 10.26 -4.99
N PHE A 76 3.20 9.07 -5.47
CA PHE A 76 3.81 7.82 -4.98
C PHE A 76 5.27 7.66 -5.41
N ALA A 77 5.68 8.22 -6.56
CA ALA A 77 7.08 8.29 -6.94
C ALA A 77 7.91 9.10 -5.94
N LEU A 78 7.39 10.24 -5.46
CA LEU A 78 8.04 11.03 -4.41
C LEU A 78 8.10 10.26 -3.09
N VAL A 79 6.98 9.66 -2.68
CA VAL A 79 6.91 8.86 -1.44
C VAL A 79 7.92 7.71 -1.49
N GLU A 80 7.98 6.95 -2.57
CA GLU A 80 8.80 5.75 -2.70
C GLU A 80 10.29 6.03 -2.91
N LEU A 81 10.67 7.23 -3.37
CA LEU A 81 12.07 7.59 -3.61
C LEU A 81 12.66 8.45 -2.48
N ALA A 82 11.87 9.35 -1.88
CA ALA A 82 12.38 10.33 -0.93
C ALA A 82 11.96 10.05 0.52
N TRP A 83 10.67 9.84 0.79
CA TRP A 83 10.16 9.78 2.16
C TRP A 83 10.18 8.38 2.77
N MET A 84 9.80 7.37 1.98
CA MET A 84 9.73 5.96 2.38
C MET A 84 10.48 5.12 1.33
N PRO A 85 11.81 5.25 1.27
CA PRO A 85 12.62 4.71 0.18
C PRO A 85 12.49 3.18 0.08
N ALA A 86 12.01 2.66 -1.05
CA ALA A 86 11.91 1.21 -1.27
C ALA A 86 13.28 0.49 -1.31
N SER A 87 14.37 1.25 -1.50
CA SER A 87 15.74 0.77 -1.38
C SER A 87 16.16 0.46 0.07
N LYS A 88 15.39 0.91 1.07
CA LYS A 88 15.60 0.60 2.48
C LYS A 88 14.93 -0.74 2.82
N TYR A 89 15.72 -1.81 2.81
CA TYR A 89 15.22 -3.20 2.97
C TYR A 89 14.82 -3.58 4.40
N ASP A 90 15.13 -2.75 5.39
CA ASP A 90 14.63 -2.95 6.75
C ASP A 90 13.09 -2.86 6.83
N GLY A 91 12.47 -2.10 5.91
CA GLY A 91 11.02 -1.88 5.84
C GLY A 91 10.47 -1.01 6.98
N ASP A 92 11.36 -0.40 7.76
CA ASP A 92 11.07 0.47 8.90
C ASP A 92 11.27 1.93 8.49
N TYR A 93 10.21 2.54 7.98
CA TYR A 93 10.26 3.86 7.35
C TYR A 93 10.10 5.02 8.36
N GLY A 94 10.37 4.79 9.64
CA GLY A 94 10.31 5.82 10.68
C GLY A 94 8.95 6.02 11.34
N VAL A 95 8.01 5.09 11.12
CA VAL A 95 6.69 5.09 11.79
C VAL A 95 6.50 3.74 12.49
N GLY A 96 6.48 3.75 13.82
CA GLY A 96 6.18 2.58 14.64
C GLY A 96 4.71 2.16 14.59
N TYR A 97 4.36 1.09 15.30
CA TYR A 97 2.99 0.59 15.37
C TYR A 97 2.07 1.63 16.05
N PHE A 98 1.15 2.21 15.28
CA PHE A 98 0.35 3.38 15.68
C PHE A 98 1.18 4.57 16.20
N GLY A 99 2.34 4.82 15.58
CA GLY A 99 3.22 5.94 15.91
C GLY A 99 4.19 5.69 17.07
N THR A 100 4.15 4.51 17.69
CA THR A 100 5.06 4.15 18.78
C THR A 100 5.79 2.85 18.51
N ASP A 101 7.06 2.80 18.92
CA ASP A 101 7.86 1.58 18.82
C ASP A 101 7.46 0.58 19.91
N ILE A 102 7.45 -0.70 19.53
CA ILE A 102 7.23 -1.81 20.45
C ILE A 102 8.58 -2.14 21.10
N LYS A 103 8.70 -1.82 22.40
CA LYS A 103 9.94 -2.00 23.17
C LYS A 103 10.21 -3.46 23.52
N ASP A 104 9.15 -4.25 23.71
CA ASP A 104 9.27 -5.68 23.99
C ASP A 104 9.66 -6.45 22.71
N PRO A 105 10.83 -7.14 22.69
CA PRO A 105 11.28 -7.89 21.52
C PRO A 105 10.32 -9.01 21.10
N GLU A 106 9.68 -9.69 22.06
CA GLU A 106 8.77 -10.81 21.76
C GLU A 106 7.49 -10.30 21.11
N GLU A 107 6.88 -9.25 21.67
CA GLU A 107 5.72 -8.60 21.08
C GLU A 107 6.03 -8.01 19.69
N LYS A 108 7.22 -7.42 19.51
CA LYS A 108 7.65 -6.89 18.21
C LYS A 108 7.74 -8.00 17.16
N ALA A 109 8.42 -9.10 17.48
CA ALA A 109 8.53 -10.25 16.58
C ALA A 109 7.15 -10.84 16.25
N ARG A 110 6.27 -10.94 17.25
CA ARG A 110 4.89 -11.41 17.04
C ARG A 110 4.13 -10.53 16.05
N LYS A 111 4.15 -9.20 16.21
CA LYS A 111 3.40 -8.31 15.31
C LYS A 111 3.97 -8.24 13.90
N LEU A 112 5.29 -8.37 13.74
CA LEU A 112 5.90 -8.50 12.41
C LEU A 112 5.47 -9.78 11.70
N ASN A 113 5.33 -10.89 12.42
CA ASN A 113 4.79 -12.13 11.86
C ASN A 113 3.31 -11.99 11.49
N VAL A 114 2.53 -11.24 12.27
CA VAL A 114 1.13 -10.93 11.93
C VAL A 114 1.02 -10.10 10.66
N GLU A 115 1.90 -9.13 10.46
CA GLU A 115 1.95 -8.34 9.23
C GLU A 115 2.26 -9.23 8.01
N LEU A 116 3.26 -10.10 8.13
CA LEU A 116 3.65 -11.02 7.06
C LEU A 116 2.56 -12.04 6.71
N ASN A 117 1.82 -12.55 7.68
CA ASN A 117 0.79 -13.56 7.43
C ASN A 117 -0.54 -12.98 6.94
N ASN A 118 -0.81 -11.70 7.21
CA ASN A 118 -1.99 -11.01 6.67
C ASN A 118 -1.78 -10.43 5.27
N GLY A 119 -0.52 -10.09 4.95
CA GLY A 119 -0.11 -9.61 3.64
C GLY A 119 0.04 -10.73 2.62
#